data_AF-A0A644UNN7-F1
#
_entry.id   AF-A0A644UNN7-F1
#
_cell.length_a   1.000
_cell.length_b   1.000
_cell.length_c   1.000
_cell.angle_alpha   90.00
_cell.angle_beta   90.00
_cell.angle_gamma   90.00
#
_symmetry.space_group_name_H-M   'P 1'
#
loop_
_entity.id
_entity.type
_entity.pdbx_description
1 polymer ?
#
loop_
_entity_poly.entity_id
_entity_poly.type
_entity_poly.pdbx_seq_one_letter_code
_entity_poly.pdbx_strand_id
1 'polypeptide(L)'
;MKKTILLLFFIAISGISRAQQPIDSLYLWVNFQEENIVIDIPKDYFTLRTVVPKLPGFVAVRKLNILVPPLPQNDLLLQTFHNYLTKTTEPADNYHRLDWLRVMALYLYFSRNDLSKLAPEVLTTLENWQTAPSTNIIRKEVELVKRWEEMVQPNAN
;
A
#
# COMPACT_ATOMS: atom_id res chain seq x y z
N MET A 1 -11.76 -35.93 36.99
CA MET A 1 -10.66 -36.62 36.27
C MET A 1 -10.66 -36.14 34.82
N LYS A 2 -9.67 -35.33 34.45
CA LYS A 2 -8.63 -35.62 33.41
C LYS A 2 -9.22 -35.80 32.00
N LYS A 3 -9.38 -34.72 31.24
CA LYS A 3 -8.39 -34.03 30.37
C LYS A 3 -8.20 -34.72 29.01
N THR A 4 -9.04 -34.35 28.05
CA THR A 4 -8.76 -34.42 26.62
C THR A 4 -8.73 -33.00 26.08
N ILE A 5 -7.59 -32.33 26.24
CA ILE A 5 -7.26 -31.12 25.49
C ILE A 5 -5.83 -31.31 25.02
N LEU A 6 -5.69 -32.02 23.91
CA LEU A 6 -4.43 -32.14 23.21
C LEU A 6 -4.72 -32.12 21.71
N LEU A 7 -5.22 -31.01 21.18
CA LEU A 7 -5.10 -30.72 19.75
C LEU A 7 -5.45 -29.25 19.39
N LEU A 8 -4.90 -28.27 20.09
CA LEU A 8 -5.06 -26.85 19.72
C LEU A 8 -3.74 -26.06 19.84
N PHE A 9 -2.61 -26.70 19.52
CA PHE A 9 -1.30 -26.04 19.55
C PHE A 9 -0.57 -26.00 18.20
N PHE A 10 -1.24 -26.38 17.10
CA PHE A 10 -0.62 -26.41 15.76
C PHE A 10 -1.29 -25.52 14.71
N ILE A 11 -2.09 -24.52 15.12
CA ILE A 11 -2.68 -23.54 14.17
C ILE A 11 -2.05 -22.14 14.34
N ALA A 12 -1.02 -21.99 15.19
CA ALA A 12 -0.40 -20.68 15.45
C ALA A 12 0.96 -20.45 14.75
N ILE A 13 1.39 -21.32 13.82
CA ILE A 13 2.72 -21.23 13.19
C ILE A 13 2.65 -21.02 11.66
N SER A 14 1.47 -21.06 11.04
CA SER A 14 1.32 -20.74 9.60
C SER A 14 1.37 -19.24 9.28
N GLY A 15 1.52 -18.37 10.29
CA GLY A 15 1.50 -16.91 10.12
C GLY A 15 2.87 -16.24 9.93
N ILE A 16 3.98 -16.98 9.93
CA ILE A 16 5.32 -16.38 9.79
C ILE A 16 6.11 -17.13 8.72
N SER A 17 6.66 -16.35 7.78
CA SER A 17 7.55 -16.73 6.68
C SER A 17 6.85 -17.04 5.37
N ARG A 18 6.68 -16.02 4.52
CA ARG A 18 7.62 -15.79 3.40
C ARG A 18 7.78 -14.29 3.13
N ALA A 19 8.97 -13.77 3.43
CA ALA A 19 9.43 -12.48 2.98
C ALA A 19 9.46 -12.48 1.45
N GLN A 20 8.70 -11.57 0.85
CA GLN A 20 8.67 -11.33 -0.59
C GLN A 20 9.13 -9.89 -0.80
N GLN A 21 10.46 -9.69 -0.88
CA GLN A 21 11.05 -8.37 -1.15
C GLN A 21 10.59 -7.86 -2.53
N PRO A 22 10.24 -6.55 -2.68
CA PRO A 22 11.16 -5.43 -2.45
C PRO A 22 10.62 -4.20 -1.67
N ILE A 23 9.52 -4.30 -0.91
CA ILE A 23 8.98 -3.14 -0.15
C ILE A 23 9.17 -3.28 1.37
N ASP A 24 9.30 -4.51 1.88
CA ASP A 24 9.53 -4.76 3.32
C ASP A 24 10.81 -4.12 3.86
N SER A 25 11.84 -3.95 3.02
CA SER A 25 13.10 -3.28 3.40
C SER A 25 12.96 -1.77 3.58
N LEU A 26 11.85 -1.19 3.12
CA LEU A 26 11.59 0.24 3.25
C LEU A 26 10.92 0.59 4.57
N TYR A 27 10.49 -0.40 5.38
CA TYR A 27 9.80 -0.16 6.64
C TYR A 27 8.61 0.80 6.49
N LEU A 28 7.82 0.62 5.42
CA LEU A 28 6.60 1.38 5.14
C LEU A 28 5.44 0.40 5.18
N TRP A 29 4.36 0.74 5.88
CA TRP A 29 3.16 -0.10 5.92
C TRP A 29 1.94 0.70 5.51
N VAL A 30 1.05 0.03 4.78
CA VAL A 30 -0.27 0.56 4.43
C VAL A 30 -1.33 -0.38 4.95
N ASN A 31 -2.20 0.16 5.80
CA ASN A 31 -3.33 -0.55 6.37
C ASN A 31 -4.62 0.04 5.83
N PHE A 32 -5.45 -0.81 5.24
CA PHE A 32 -6.82 -0.46 4.90
C PHE A 32 -7.70 -0.68 6.12
N GLN A 33 -8.43 0.35 6.50
CA GLN A 33 -9.49 0.31 7.50
C GLN A 33 -10.82 0.58 6.78
N GLU A 34 -11.94 0.36 7.46
CA GLU A 34 -13.27 0.33 6.85
C GLU A 34 -13.56 1.52 5.90
N GLU A 35 -13.10 2.72 6.25
CA GLU A 35 -13.26 3.93 5.42
C GLU A 35 -11.95 4.70 5.18
N ASN A 36 -10.80 4.16 5.59
CA ASN A 36 -9.55 4.92 5.64
C ASN A 36 -8.33 4.13 5.14
N ILE A 37 -7.35 4.86 4.61
CA ILE A 37 -6.00 4.36 4.34
C ILE A 37 -5.07 4.92 5.43
N VAL A 38 -4.38 4.05 6.16
CA VAL A 38 -3.39 4.45 7.17
C VAL A 38 -2.00 4.06 6.70
N ILE A 39 -1.12 5.04 6.54
CA ILE A 39 0.27 4.84 6.16
C ILE A 39 1.14 5.02 7.40
N ASP A 40 1.83 3.96 7.78
CA ASP A 40 2.79 3.97 8.86
C ASP A 40 4.20 4.22 8.31
N ILE A 41 4.81 5.30 8.77
CA ILE A 41 6.14 5.74 8.31
C ILE A 41 7.05 5.97 9.51
N PRO A 42 8.26 5.42 9.54
CA PRO A 42 9.28 5.73 10.53
C PRO A 42 9.52 7.24 10.64
N LYS A 43 9.63 7.74 11.87
CA LYS A 43 9.83 9.17 12.14
C LYS A 43 11.06 9.72 11.41
N ASP A 44 12.09 8.90 11.24
CA ASP A 44 13.38 9.26 10.65
C ASP A 44 13.27 9.56 9.15
N TYR A 45 12.17 9.15 8.49
CA TYR A 45 11.89 9.46 7.09
C TYR A 45 11.20 10.81 6.90
N PHE A 46 10.69 11.41 7.97
CA PHE A 46 10.21 12.78 7.95
C PHE A 46 11.41 13.71 8.14
N THR A 47 12.04 14.08 7.04
CA THR A 47 13.10 15.10 7.07
C THR A 47 12.50 16.46 7.40
N LEU A 48 13.25 17.35 8.06
CA LEU A 48 12.80 18.72 8.42
C LEU A 48 12.38 19.59 7.21
N ARG A 49 12.58 19.10 5.98
CA ARG A 49 12.24 19.77 4.70
C ARG A 49 11.11 19.07 3.94
N THR A 50 10.51 18.01 4.48
CA THR A 50 9.38 17.34 3.81
C THR A 50 8.11 18.15 4.08
N VAL A 51 7.68 18.92 3.08
CA VAL A 51 6.30 19.39 3.02
C VAL A 51 5.43 18.14 2.97
N VAL A 52 4.67 17.89 4.03
CA VAL A 52 3.67 16.80 4.05
C VAL A 52 2.66 17.15 2.96
N PRO A 53 2.46 16.30 1.94
CA PRO A 53 1.48 16.58 0.90
C PRO A 53 0.09 16.77 1.53
N LYS A 54 -0.74 17.63 0.95
CA LYS A 54 -2.15 17.71 1.37
C LYS A 54 -2.80 16.36 1.08
N LEU A 55 -3.14 15.63 2.12
CA LEU A 55 -3.76 14.31 2.01
C LEU A 55 -5.29 14.42 1.96
N PRO A 56 -5.97 13.49 1.29
CA PRO A 56 -7.42 13.35 1.42
C PRO A 56 -7.81 13.08 2.88
N GLY A 57 -9.02 13.49 3.28
CA GLY A 57 -9.50 13.31 4.66
C GLY A 57 -9.63 11.84 5.12
N PHE A 58 -9.64 10.89 4.19
CA PHE A 58 -9.67 9.45 4.45
C PHE A 58 -8.27 8.80 4.42
N VAL A 59 -7.20 9.60 4.28
CA VAL A 59 -5.81 9.11 4.29
C VAL A 59 -5.09 9.72 5.49
N ALA A 60 -4.59 8.86 6.37
CA ALA A 60 -3.84 9.26 7.55
C ALA A 60 -2.40 8.75 7.48
N VAL A 61 -1.47 9.56 7.97
CA VAL A 61 -0.07 9.16 8.15
C VAL A 61 0.24 9.11 9.63
N ARG A 62 0.73 7.96 10.10
CA ARG A 62 1.16 7.77 11.48
C ARG A 62 2.68 7.61 11.53
N LYS A 63 3.29 8.38 12.42
CA LYS A 63 4.74 8.34 12.66
C LYS A 63 5.07 7.19 13.60
N LEU A 64 6.02 6.34 13.20
CA LEU A 64 6.51 5.26 14.03
C LEU A 64 7.86 5.61 14.67
N ASN A 65 7.98 5.33 15.96
CA ASN A 65 9.22 5.53 16.72
C ASN A 65 10.09 4.28 16.68
N ILE A 66 10.64 3.97 15.51
CA ILE A 66 11.51 2.82 15.29
C ILE A 66 12.81 3.27 14.60
N LEU A 67 13.90 2.56 14.89
CA LEU A 67 15.18 2.76 14.21
C LEU A 67 15.20 1.97 12.91
N VAL A 68 15.52 2.63 11.79
CA VAL A 68 15.50 2.05 10.45
C VAL A 68 16.68 2.57 9.61
N PRO A 69 17.10 1.84 8.56
CA PRO A 69 18.04 2.36 7.57
C PRO A 69 17.47 3.59 6.86
N PRO A 70 18.31 4.47 6.29
CA PRO A 70 17.84 5.63 5.52
C PRO A 70 16.92 5.22 4.37
N LEU A 71 15.85 6.00 4.15
CA LEU A 71 14.97 5.83 3.00
C LEU A 71 15.76 6.16 1.71
N PRO A 72 15.62 5.37 0.63
CA PRO A 72 16.18 5.72 -0.67
C PRO A 72 15.71 7.09 -1.18
N GLN A 73 16.43 7.64 -2.16
CA GLN A 73 16.01 8.86 -2.85
C GLN A 73 14.64 8.69 -3.50
N ASN A 74 13.83 9.75 -3.51
CA ASN A 74 12.43 9.70 -3.97
C ASN A 74 12.27 9.15 -5.39
N ASP A 75 13.16 9.50 -6.32
CA ASP A 75 13.08 9.01 -7.70
C ASP A 75 13.30 7.50 -7.79
N LEU A 76 14.27 6.97 -7.03
CA LEU A 76 14.53 5.53 -6.93
C LEU A 76 13.37 4.80 -6.25
N LEU A 77 12.77 5.42 -5.23
CA LEU A 77 11.58 4.90 -4.56
C LEU A 77 10.39 4.79 -5.53
N LEU A 78 10.07 5.87 -6.26
CA LEU A 78 8.99 5.88 -7.25
C LEU A 78 9.24 4.88 -8.38
N GLN A 79 10.49 4.74 -8.84
CA GLN A 79 10.86 3.74 -9.83
C GLN A 79 10.65 2.31 -9.30
N THR A 80 10.98 2.06 -8.02
CA THR A 80 10.79 0.74 -7.38
C THR A 80 9.31 0.38 -7.30
N PHE A 81 8.46 1.32 -6.88
CA PHE A 81 7.01 1.13 -6.85
C PHE A 81 6.42 0.93 -8.24
N HIS A 82 6.80 1.77 -9.21
CA HIS A 82 6.38 1.61 -10.60
C HIS A 82 6.71 0.21 -11.13
N ASN A 83 7.96 -0.24 -10.94
CA ASN A 83 8.41 -1.57 -11.37
C ASN A 83 7.63 -2.71 -10.70
N TYR A 84 7.20 -2.52 -9.46
CA TYR A 84 6.34 -3.50 -8.79
C TYR A 84 4.96 -3.52 -9.43
N LEU A 85 4.33 -2.35 -9.59
CA LEU A 85 2.97 -2.21 -10.09
C LEU A 85 2.81 -2.75 -11.52
N THR A 86 3.83 -2.60 -12.38
CA THR A 86 3.81 -3.07 -13.78
C THR A 86 4.14 -4.56 -13.94
N LYS A 87 4.89 -5.17 -13.01
CA LYS A 87 5.21 -6.61 -13.08
C LYS A 87 4.02 -7.52 -12.75
N THR A 88 3.05 -6.99 -12.02
CA THR A 88 1.95 -7.78 -11.44
C THR A 88 0.60 -7.28 -11.93
N THR A 89 0.45 -7.01 -13.23
CA THR A 89 -0.81 -6.54 -13.84
C THR A 89 -1.98 -7.52 -13.66
N GLU A 90 -1.71 -8.77 -13.27
CA GLU A 90 -2.72 -9.74 -12.82
C GLU A 90 -2.24 -10.53 -11.59
N PRO A 91 -2.39 -10.00 -10.36
CA PRO A 91 -2.01 -10.73 -9.16
C PRO A 91 -2.91 -11.96 -8.98
N ALA A 92 -2.27 -13.08 -8.66
CA ALA A 92 -2.90 -14.41 -8.67
C ALA A 92 -4.04 -14.55 -7.66
N ASP A 93 -3.96 -13.85 -6.52
CA ASP A 93 -4.93 -13.94 -5.43
C ASP A 93 -5.16 -12.58 -4.75
N ASN A 94 -6.11 -12.56 -3.81
CA ASN A 94 -6.47 -11.34 -3.09
C ASN A 94 -5.35 -10.79 -2.20
N TYR A 95 -4.44 -11.65 -1.74
CA TYR A 95 -3.31 -11.20 -0.94
C TYR A 95 -2.38 -10.33 -1.80
N HIS A 96 -2.01 -10.81 -2.99
CA HIS A 96 -1.17 -10.07 -3.91
C HIS A 96 -1.87 -8.82 -4.47
N ARG A 97 -3.20 -8.85 -4.64
CA ARG A 97 -3.98 -7.65 -5.01
C ARG A 97 -3.97 -6.60 -3.90
N LEU A 98 -4.08 -7.00 -2.63
CA LEU A 98 -3.95 -6.08 -1.51
C LEU A 98 -2.55 -5.49 -1.44
N ASP A 99 -1.50 -6.29 -1.62
CA ASP A 99 -0.13 -5.77 -1.67
C ASP A 99 0.03 -4.76 -2.80
N TRP A 100 -0.49 -5.05 -3.99
CA TRP A 100 -0.52 -4.11 -5.10
C TRP A 100 -1.19 -2.77 -4.74
N LEU A 101 -2.35 -2.81 -4.10
CA LEU A 101 -3.06 -1.60 -3.64
C LEU A 101 -2.25 -0.82 -2.59
N ARG A 102 -1.54 -1.52 -1.70
CA ARG A 102 -0.62 -0.89 -0.73
C ARG A 102 0.51 -0.16 -1.45
N VAL A 103 1.12 -0.78 -2.47
CA VAL A 103 2.16 -0.14 -3.29
C VAL A 103 1.61 1.08 -4.02
N MET A 104 0.39 0.99 -4.57
CA MET A 104 -0.25 2.10 -5.25
C MET A 104 -0.49 3.28 -4.29
N ALA A 105 -0.96 3.02 -3.07
CA ALA A 105 -1.11 4.05 -2.03
C ALA A 105 0.23 4.70 -1.65
N LEU A 106 1.32 3.92 -1.54
CA LEU A 106 2.65 4.48 -1.33
C LEU A 106 3.12 5.32 -2.52
N TYR A 107 2.86 4.88 -3.76
CA TYR A 107 3.15 5.66 -4.95
C TYR A 107 2.45 7.02 -4.90
N LEU A 108 1.13 7.05 -4.66
CA LEU A 108 0.33 8.28 -4.54
C LEU A 108 0.88 9.21 -3.45
N TYR A 109 1.31 8.67 -2.32
CA TYR A 109 1.92 9.44 -1.24
C TYR A 109 3.25 10.09 -1.65
N PHE A 110 4.20 9.29 -2.15
CA PHE A 110 5.56 9.76 -2.45
C PHE A 110 5.66 10.54 -3.76
N SER A 111 4.73 10.32 -4.70
CA SER A 111 4.61 11.12 -5.93
C SER A 111 3.82 12.41 -5.70
N ARG A 112 3.21 12.58 -4.52
CA ARG A 112 2.31 13.69 -4.19
C ARG A 112 1.15 13.79 -5.18
N ASN A 113 0.54 12.64 -5.50
CA ASN A 113 -0.50 12.52 -6.52
C ASN A 113 -0.02 12.90 -7.95
N ASP A 114 1.28 12.99 -8.24
CA ASP A 114 1.76 13.10 -9.62
C ASP A 114 1.80 11.70 -10.26
N LEU A 115 0.92 11.47 -11.25
CA LEU A 115 0.81 10.21 -11.97
C LEU A 115 1.40 10.27 -13.38
N SER A 116 2.01 11.39 -13.78
CA SER A 116 2.55 11.60 -15.13
C SER A 116 3.63 10.57 -15.54
N LYS A 117 4.30 9.96 -14.56
CA LYS A 117 5.33 8.94 -14.74
C LYS A 117 4.83 7.51 -14.50
N LEU A 118 3.56 7.33 -14.17
CA LEU A 118 2.99 6.00 -13.95
C LEU A 118 2.56 5.41 -15.30
N ALA A 119 2.80 4.11 -15.50
CA ALA A 119 2.43 3.48 -16.75
C ALA A 119 0.90 3.35 -16.87
N PRO A 120 0.30 3.63 -18.04
CA PRO A 120 -1.16 3.61 -18.21
C PRO A 120 -1.81 2.27 -17.81
N GLU A 121 -1.12 1.15 -18.03
CA GLU A 121 -1.61 -0.19 -17.67
C GLU A 121 -1.87 -0.36 -16.17
N VAL A 122 -1.17 0.38 -15.31
CA VAL A 122 -1.39 0.38 -13.86
C VAL A 122 -2.76 0.97 -13.54
N LEU A 123 -3.10 2.09 -14.19
CA LEU A 123 -4.40 2.75 -14.01
C LEU A 123 -5.53 1.87 -14.55
N THR A 124 -5.34 1.30 -15.76
CA THR A 124 -6.31 0.35 -16.34
C THR A 124 -6.52 -0.88 -15.46
N THR A 125 -5.47 -1.38 -14.80
CA THR A 125 -5.59 -2.50 -13.84
C THR A 125 -6.49 -2.13 -12.66
N LEU A 126 -6.29 -0.95 -12.08
CA LEU A 126 -7.11 -0.44 -10.97
C LEU A 126 -8.58 -0.24 -11.40
N GLU A 127 -8.81 0.30 -12.60
CA GLU A 127 -10.14 0.46 -13.17
C GLU A 127 -10.87 -0.88 -13.35
N ASN A 128 -10.19 -1.87 -13.93
CA ASN A 128 -10.75 -3.19 -14.16
C ASN A 128 -11.16 -3.89 -12.85
N TRP A 129 -10.43 -3.64 -11.76
CA TRP A 129 -10.72 -4.25 -10.46
C TRP A 129 -11.93 -3.67 -9.74
N GLN A 130 -12.48 -2.52 -10.16
CA GLN A 130 -13.74 -2.05 -9.58
C GLN A 130 -14.89 -3.00 -9.87
N THR A 131 -14.90 -3.58 -11.07
CA THR A 131 -16.02 -4.35 -11.61
C THR A 131 -15.73 -5.85 -11.70
N ALA A 132 -14.47 -6.26 -11.61
CA ALA A 132 -14.08 -7.67 -11.67
C ALA A 132 -14.71 -8.50 -10.52
N PRO A 133 -15.33 -9.66 -10.80
CA PRO A 133 -15.86 -10.53 -9.74
C PRO A 133 -14.77 -11.05 -8.78
N SER A 134 -13.54 -11.22 -9.29
CA SER A 134 -12.38 -11.72 -8.54
C SER A 134 -11.93 -10.79 -7.41
N THR A 135 -12.37 -9.53 -7.42
CA THR A 135 -11.99 -8.50 -6.44
C THR A 135 -13.10 -8.14 -5.47
N ASN A 136 -14.25 -8.83 -5.50
CA ASN A 136 -15.38 -8.59 -4.59
C ASN A 136 -14.96 -8.44 -3.12
N ILE A 137 -14.00 -9.27 -2.67
CA ILE A 137 -13.52 -9.30 -1.27
C ILE A 137 -12.72 -8.04 -0.90
N ILE A 138 -12.03 -7.44 -1.89
CA ILE A 138 -11.14 -6.29 -1.69
C ILE A 138 -11.70 -5.01 -2.32
N ARG A 139 -12.99 -5.00 -2.64
CA ARG A 139 -13.61 -3.92 -3.43
C ARG A 139 -13.52 -2.58 -2.71
N LYS A 140 -13.69 -2.57 -1.38
CA LYS A 140 -13.58 -1.35 -0.58
C LYS A 140 -12.18 -0.74 -0.67
N GLU A 141 -11.14 -1.57 -0.67
CA GLU A 141 -9.75 -1.14 -0.78
C GLU A 141 -9.44 -0.60 -2.17
N VAL A 142 -9.96 -1.24 -3.22
CA VAL A 142 -9.89 -0.74 -4.60
C VAL A 142 -10.56 0.63 -4.69
N GLU A 143 -11.76 0.78 -4.13
CA GLU A 143 -12.52 2.05 -4.11
C GLU A 143 -11.76 3.16 -3.38
N LEU A 144 -11.14 2.88 -2.23
CA LEU A 144 -10.35 3.87 -1.48
C LEU A 144 -9.14 4.36 -2.28
N VAL A 145 -8.39 3.46 -2.91
CA VAL A 145 -7.21 3.82 -3.70
C VAL A 145 -7.62 4.59 -4.96
N LYS A 146 -8.66 4.14 -5.65
CA LYS A 146 -9.18 4.84 -6.83
C LYS A 146 -9.71 6.23 -6.50
N ARG A 147 -10.45 6.37 -5.39
CA ARG A 147 -10.90 7.68 -4.91
C ARG A 147 -9.74 8.64 -4.68
N TRP A 148 -8.56 8.16 -4.25
CA TRP A 148 -7.38 9.01 -4.08
C TRP A 148 -6.71 9.33 -5.44
N GLU A 149 -6.61 8.33 -6.31
CA GLU A 149 -6.12 8.49 -7.69
C GLU A 149 -6.94 9.51 -8.50
N GLU A 150 -8.26 9.51 -8.38
CA GLU A 150 -9.15 10.47 -9.06
C GLU A 150 -8.99 11.92 -8.56
N MET A 151 -8.30 12.14 -7.44
CA MET A 151 -7.99 13.50 -6.94
C MET A 151 -6.83 14.15 -7.70
N VAL A 152 -6.32 13.52 -8.76
CA VAL A 152 -5.32 14.07 -9.66
C VAL A 152 -5.97 15.03 -10.65
N GLN A 153 -6.19 16.29 -10.21
CA GLN A 153 -6.25 17.58 -10.94
C GLN A 153 -7.30 18.56 -10.35
N PRO A 154 -7.08 19.89 -10.41
CA PRO A 154 -6.04 20.68 -9.75
C PRO A 154 -6.67 21.65 -8.73
N ASN A 155 -5.86 22.45 -8.04
CA ASN A 155 -6.33 23.80 -7.73
C ASN A 155 -6.53 24.53 -9.07
N ALA A 156 -7.70 24.34 -9.69
CA ALA A 156 -8.31 25.34 -10.55
C ALA A 156 -9.20 26.17 -9.63
N ASN A 157 -8.60 27.21 -9.07
CA ASN A 157 -9.18 28.51 -8.70
C ASN A 157 -8.08 29.34 -8.04
#